data_AF-A0A0E3P430-F1
#
_entry.id   AF-A0A0E3P430-F1
#
_cell.length_a   1.000
_cell.length_b   1.000
_cell.length_c   1.000
_cell.angle_alpha   90.00
_cell.angle_beta   90.00
_cell.angle_gamma   90.00
#
_symmetry.space_group_name_H-M   'P 1'
#
loop_
_entity.id
_entity.type
_entity.pdbx_description
1 polymer ?
#
loop_
_entity_poly.entity_id
_entity_poly.type
_entity_poly.pdbx_seq_one_letter_code
_entity_poly.pdbx_strand_id
1 'polypeptide(L)'
;MYSKEQPELKEAAGDMVILPTDVEVKQNFTQEVQKTLENDPDLAREIETMMQDSVIQRVLANSNSKIEDVEQNAISNVRQEVIATNNSSIKGVRQTQNARN
;
A
#
# COMPACT_ATOMS: atom_id res chain seq x y z
N MET A 1 14.06 -10.38 13.03
CA MET A 1 14.76 -11.18 11.99
C MET A 1 15.94 -10.36 11.51
N TYR A 2 17.10 -10.97 11.28
CA TYR A 2 18.25 -10.24 10.75
C TYR A 2 18.05 -10.05 9.25
N SER A 3 18.00 -8.79 8.79
CA SER A 3 18.22 -8.49 7.38
C SER A 3 19.58 -9.07 7.00
N LYS A 4 19.63 -9.91 5.95
CA LYS A 4 20.92 -10.29 5.38
C LYS A 4 21.55 -9.02 4.83
N GLU A 5 22.83 -8.80 5.10
CA GLU A 5 23.53 -7.69 4.47
C GLU A 5 23.49 -7.89 2.95
N GLN A 6 23.04 -6.86 2.23
CA GLN A 6 23.02 -6.80 0.78
C GLN A 6 24.00 -5.70 0.35
N PRO A 7 25.32 -6.01 0.32
CA PRO A 7 26.34 -5.02 0.02
C PRO A 7 26.17 -4.43 -1.39
N GLU A 8 25.74 -5.24 -2.36
CA GLU A 8 25.54 -4.83 -3.76
C GLU A 8 24.41 -3.78 -3.89
N LEU A 9 23.26 -4.01 -3.24
CA LEU A 9 22.16 -3.03 -3.20
C LEU A 9 22.60 -1.73 -2.50
N LYS A 10 23.39 -1.83 -1.43
CA LYS A 10 23.90 -0.68 -0.69
C LYS A 10 24.88 0.16 -1.52
N GLU A 11 25.74 -0.48 -2.30
CA GLU A 11 26.67 0.16 -3.23
C GLU A 11 25.89 0.87 -4.36
N ALA A 12 25.00 0.17 -5.05
CA ALA A 12 24.19 0.74 -6.13
C ALA A 12 23.28 1.88 -5.65
N ALA A 13 22.76 1.81 -4.42
CA ALA A 13 22.01 2.92 -3.80
C ALA A 13 22.91 4.14 -3.51
N GLY A 14 24.17 3.93 -3.14
CA GLY A 14 25.17 4.98 -2.96
C GLY A 14 25.46 5.72 -4.26
N ASP A 15 25.73 4.98 -5.34
CA ASP A 15 25.97 5.56 -6.67
C ASP A 15 24.76 6.35 -7.17
N MET A 16 23.56 5.84 -6.97
CA MET A 16 22.30 6.50 -7.36
C MET A 16 22.06 7.83 -6.62
N VAL A 17 22.62 8.01 -5.43
CA VAL A 17 22.60 9.30 -4.71
C VAL A 17 23.62 10.29 -5.30
N ILE A 18 24.77 9.81 -5.76
CA ILE A 18 25.86 10.64 -6.31
C ILE A 18 25.56 11.07 -7.76
N LEU A 19 25.04 10.14 -8.58
CA LEU A 19 24.77 10.34 -10.02
C LEU A 19 23.29 10.03 -10.38
N PRO A 20 22.30 10.72 -9.78
CA PRO A 20 20.87 10.41 -9.94
C PRO A 20 20.29 10.63 -11.34
N THR A 21 21.08 11.20 -12.26
CA THR A 21 20.69 11.39 -13.67
C THR A 21 21.28 10.33 -14.60
N ASP A 22 22.35 9.65 -14.19
CA ASP A 22 23.06 8.67 -15.02
C ASP A 22 22.19 7.45 -15.33
N VAL A 23 22.31 6.91 -16.55
CA VAL A 23 21.46 5.83 -17.05
C VAL A 23 21.98 4.46 -16.60
N GLU A 24 23.29 4.25 -16.58
CA GLU A 24 23.90 2.98 -16.16
C GLU A 24 23.71 2.80 -14.64
N VAL A 25 23.92 3.87 -13.86
CA VAL A 25 23.67 3.87 -12.42
C VAL A 25 22.20 3.55 -12.09
N LYS A 26 21.24 4.14 -12.80
CA LYS A 26 19.81 3.81 -12.66
C LYS A 26 19.50 2.35 -12.98
N GLN A 27 20.09 1.82 -14.04
CA GLN A 27 19.86 0.43 -14.45
C GLN A 27 20.46 -0.54 -13.41
N ASN A 28 21.68 -0.29 -12.93
CA ASN A 28 22.33 -1.08 -11.90
C ASN A 28 21.50 -1.09 -10.59
N PHE A 29 21.09 0.08 -10.11
CA PHE A 29 20.23 0.18 -8.92
C PHE A 29 18.89 -0.55 -9.10
N THR A 30 18.25 -0.42 -10.27
CA THR A 30 16.98 -1.12 -10.56
C THR A 30 17.16 -2.65 -10.56
N GLN A 31 18.27 -3.16 -11.09
CA GLN A 31 18.59 -4.58 -11.11
C GLN A 31 18.84 -5.16 -9.71
N GLU A 32 19.62 -4.49 -8.87
CA GLU A 32 19.87 -4.94 -7.50
C GLU A 32 18.61 -4.82 -6.61
N VAL A 33 17.76 -3.82 -6.84
CA VAL A 33 16.41 -3.78 -6.22
C VAL A 33 15.58 -4.97 -6.66
N GLN A 34 15.46 -5.27 -7.96
CA GLN A 34 14.70 -6.43 -8.45
C GLN A 34 15.20 -7.74 -7.83
N LYS A 35 16.51 -7.99 -7.91
CA LYS A 35 17.18 -9.16 -7.34
C LYS A 35 16.96 -9.28 -5.83
N THR A 36 16.90 -8.16 -5.11
CA THR A 36 16.57 -8.12 -3.68
C THR A 36 15.15 -8.62 -3.41
N LEU A 37 14.17 -8.12 -4.16
CA LEU A 37 12.76 -8.50 -4.01
C LEU A 37 12.49 -9.96 -4.43
N GLU A 38 13.21 -10.46 -5.44
CA GLU A 38 13.15 -11.87 -5.86
C GLU A 38 13.74 -12.83 -4.80
N ASN A 39 14.79 -12.40 -4.09
CA ASN A 39 15.43 -13.19 -3.03
C ASN A 39 14.74 -13.07 -1.66
N ASP A 40 13.90 -12.05 -1.45
CA ASP A 40 13.10 -11.85 -0.23
C ASP A 40 11.62 -11.55 -0.58
N PRO A 41 10.80 -12.59 -0.80
CA PRO A 41 9.38 -12.44 -1.11
C PRO A 41 8.55 -11.81 0.02
N ASP A 42 9.03 -11.86 1.27
CA ASP A 42 8.35 -11.20 2.40
C ASP A 42 8.57 -9.68 2.35
N LEU A 43 9.80 -9.25 2.07
CA LEU A 43 10.12 -7.84 1.79
C LEU A 43 9.38 -7.32 0.55
N ALA A 44 9.30 -8.12 -0.52
CA ALA A 44 8.53 -7.77 -1.72
C ALA A 44 7.04 -7.54 -1.40
N ARG A 45 6.43 -8.43 -0.61
CA ARG A 45 5.04 -8.32 -0.16
C ARG A 45 4.83 -7.13 0.79
N GLU A 46 5.79 -6.80 1.64
CA GLU A 46 5.74 -5.61 2.49
C GLU A 46 5.78 -4.31 1.65
N ILE A 47 6.70 -4.22 0.69
CA ILE A 47 6.81 -3.08 -0.22
C ILE A 47 5.57 -2.96 -1.11
N GLU A 48 5.04 -4.07 -1.65
CA GLU A 48 3.77 -4.07 -2.38
C GLU A 48 2.63 -3.51 -1.52
N THR A 49 2.54 -3.93 -0.24
CA THR A 49 1.53 -3.42 0.71
C THR A 49 1.70 -1.92 1.00
N MET A 50 2.92 -1.38 0.91
CA MET A 50 3.19 0.06 1.04
C MET A 50 2.93 0.84 -0.25
N MET A 51 3.08 0.21 -1.42
CA MET A 51 2.86 0.80 -2.74
C MET A 51 1.41 0.70 -3.24
N GLN A 52 0.60 -0.19 -2.66
CA GLN A 52 -0.83 -0.27 -2.95
C GLN A 52 -1.52 1.03 -2.55
N ASP A 53 -2.02 1.76 -3.55
CA ASP A 53 -2.90 2.91 -3.36
C ASP A 53 -4.06 2.55 -2.43
N SER A 54 -4.42 3.50 -1.57
CA SER A 54 -5.32 3.33 -0.43
C SER A 54 -6.49 2.38 -0.71
N VAL A 55 -6.58 1.27 0.03
CA VAL A 55 -7.67 0.29 -0.07
C VAL A 55 -9.03 1.01 -0.11
N ILE A 56 -9.84 0.72 -1.12
CA ILE A 56 -11.12 1.38 -1.37
C ILE A 56 -12.25 0.45 -0.91
N GLN A 57 -12.84 0.72 0.25
CA GLN A 57 -14.23 0.32 0.53
C GLN A 57 -15.13 1.06 -0.49
N ARG A 58 -16.32 0.58 -0.87
CA ARG A 58 -17.08 1.05 -2.07
C ARG A 58 -18.52 1.51 -1.77
N VAL A 59 -18.94 2.74 -2.19
CA VAL A 59 -20.24 3.39 -1.85
C VAL A 59 -21.25 3.34 -2.94
N LEU A 60 -22.55 3.17 -2.59
CA LEU A 60 -23.76 3.51 -3.37
C LEU A 60 -25.07 3.10 -2.64
N ALA A 61 -26.06 3.98 -2.44
CA ALA A 61 -27.43 3.58 -2.04
C ALA A 61 -28.41 3.72 -3.22
N ASN A 62 -28.97 2.63 -3.76
CA ASN A 62 -29.79 2.64 -5.00
C ASN A 62 -31.23 2.08 -4.81
N SER A 63 -32.18 2.48 -5.67
CA SER A 63 -33.55 1.94 -5.72
C SER A 63 -34.31 2.01 -4.38
N ASN A 64 -34.55 3.22 -3.83
CA ASN A 64 -35.05 3.49 -2.47
C ASN A 64 -34.25 2.87 -1.30
N SER A 65 -33.05 2.34 -1.53
CA SER A 65 -32.21 1.94 -0.42
C SER A 65 -31.74 3.12 0.40
N LYS A 66 -31.45 2.82 1.66
CA LYS A 66 -30.80 3.67 2.62
C LYS A 66 -29.47 3.06 3.02
N ILE A 67 -28.53 3.94 3.30
CA ILE A 67 -27.37 3.63 4.11
C ILE A 67 -27.37 4.70 5.16
N GLU A 68 -27.61 4.24 6.34
CA GLU A 68 -27.44 4.97 7.55
C GLU A 68 -26.18 4.28 8.12
N ASP A 69 -25.31 5.06 8.72
CA ASP A 69 -24.24 4.62 9.61
C ASP A 69 -23.44 3.28 9.31
N VAL A 70 -22.14 3.31 8.94
CA VAL A 70 -21.22 2.11 8.76
C VAL A 70 -19.77 2.34 9.25
N GLU A 71 -19.12 1.44 10.00
CA GLU A 71 -17.76 1.62 10.61
C GLU A 71 -16.58 0.98 9.81
N GLN A 72 -15.45 1.68 9.70
CA GLN A 72 -14.18 1.24 9.10
C GLN A 72 -12.96 1.67 9.95
N ASN A 73 -12.29 0.72 10.59
CA ASN A 73 -11.08 1.04 11.36
C ASN A 73 -9.82 0.60 10.60
N ALA A 74 -8.96 1.56 10.24
CA ALA A 74 -7.86 1.42 9.28
C ALA A 74 -6.51 1.85 9.88
N ILE A 75 -5.42 1.14 9.58
CA ILE A 75 -4.06 1.45 10.09
C ILE A 75 -3.22 2.26 9.07
N SER A 76 -3.61 2.22 7.80
CA SER A 76 -2.99 2.95 6.68
C SER A 76 -3.94 3.99 6.10
N ASN A 77 -3.56 4.66 5.01
CA ASN A 77 -4.49 5.46 4.22
C ASN A 77 -5.45 4.51 3.51
N VAL A 78 -6.75 4.65 3.81
CA VAL A 78 -7.83 3.79 3.31
C VAL A 78 -9.02 4.68 2.99
N ARG A 79 -9.67 4.43 1.84
CA ARG A 79 -10.84 5.18 1.38
C ARG A 79 -12.10 4.39 1.78
N GLN A 80 -12.95 4.94 2.66
CA GLN A 80 -14.27 4.37 2.93
C GLN A 80 -15.30 4.83 1.90
N GLU A 81 -16.25 3.94 1.66
CA GLU A 81 -17.37 4.05 0.76
C GLU A 81 -18.21 2.72 1.05
N VAL A 82 -19.57 2.67 1.06
CA VAL A 82 -20.43 1.45 1.36
C VAL A 82 -21.71 1.28 0.48
N ILE A 83 -22.10 0.08 -0.04
CA ILE A 83 -23.26 -0.11 -0.96
C ILE A 83 -24.54 -0.72 -0.32
N ALA A 84 -25.71 -0.16 -0.63
CA ALA A 84 -27.05 -0.75 -0.48
C ALA A 84 -27.86 -0.61 -1.78
N THR A 85 -28.68 -1.61 -2.15
CA THR A 85 -29.58 -1.50 -3.32
C THR A 85 -30.92 -2.20 -3.06
N ASN A 86 -31.95 -1.86 -3.85
CA ASN A 86 -33.27 -2.50 -3.88
C ASN A 86 -34.11 -2.37 -2.59
N ASN A 87 -34.34 -1.13 -2.15
CA ASN A 87 -35.27 -0.71 -1.09
C ASN A 87 -34.85 -1.18 0.34
N SER A 88 -33.56 -1.38 0.56
CA SER A 88 -32.93 -1.85 1.82
C SER A 88 -32.53 -0.70 2.77
N SER A 89 -32.03 -1.00 3.99
CA SER A 89 -31.37 -0.02 4.87
C SER A 89 -30.13 -0.63 5.54
N ILE A 90 -29.14 0.19 5.91
CA ILE A 90 -27.93 -0.17 6.68
C ILE A 90 -27.83 0.77 7.92
N LYS A 91 -27.17 0.38 9.04
CA LYS A 91 -26.93 1.17 10.28
C LYS A 91 -25.67 0.69 11.10
N GLY A 92 -25.03 1.57 11.91
CA GLY A 92 -23.77 1.40 12.70
C GLY A 92 -22.44 2.07 12.21
N VAL A 93 -22.16 3.38 12.51
CA VAL A 93 -21.13 4.27 11.86
C VAL A 93 -19.75 4.35 12.49
N ARG A 94 -18.72 4.60 11.63
CA ARG A 94 -17.51 5.47 11.83
C ARG A 94 -16.24 5.01 11.09
N GLN A 95 -15.57 5.84 10.27
CA GLN A 95 -14.17 5.54 9.89
C GLN A 95 -13.21 6.01 11.01
N THR A 96 -12.32 5.15 11.53
CA THR A 96 -11.26 5.54 12.49
C THR A 96 -9.88 5.15 11.93
N GLN A 97 -8.93 6.09 11.90
CA GLN A 97 -7.54 5.76 11.58
C GLN A 97 -6.76 5.49 12.87
N ASN A 98 -6.17 4.29 12.98
CA ASN A 98 -5.34 3.88 14.10
C ASN A 98 -3.86 4.15 13.76
N ALA A 99 -3.16 4.86 14.65
CA ALA A 99 -1.71 5.00 14.53
C ALA A 99 -1.00 3.63 14.66
N ARG A 100 0.12 3.46 13.96
CA ARG A 100 1.06 2.37 14.24
C ARG A 100 1.74 2.68 15.59
N ASN A 101 1.56 1.78 16.56
CA ASN A 101 2.27 1.76 17.85
C ASN A 101 3.66 1.12 17.69
#